data_AF-A0A2V7TMK0-F1
#
_entry.id   AF-A0A2V7TMK0-F1
#
_cell.length_a   1.000
_cell.length_b   1.000
_cell.length_c   1.000
_cell.angle_alpha   90.00
_cell.angle_beta   90.00
_cell.angle_gamma   90.00
#
_symmetry.space_group_name_H-M   'P 1'
#
loop_
_entity.id
_entity.type
_entity.pdbx_description
1 polymer ?
#
loop_
_entity_poly.entity_id
_entity_poly.type
_entity_poly.pdbx_seq_one_letter_code
_entity_poly.pdbx_strand_id
1 'polypeptide(L)'
;MEKDTTYVALDDSKRKIVVGILRSGDTQPELREIANDPRQIRRLFERLKREGPVAACYEAGVSGYDLHRQLIALGVAGAVIAPA
;
A
#
# COMPACT_ATOMS: atom_id res chain seq x y z
N MET A 1 -4.70 -4.15 -16.89
CA MET A 1 -3.45 -3.92 -16.14
C MET A 1 -2.72 -2.81 -16.87
N GLU A 2 -2.78 -1.57 -16.37
CA GLU A 2 -2.07 -0.46 -17.02
C GLU A 2 -0.56 -0.72 -16.96
N LYS A 3 0.12 -0.53 -18.09
CA LYS A 3 1.52 -0.96 -18.29
C LYS A 3 2.55 -0.27 -17.38
N ASP A 4 2.14 0.69 -16.55
CA ASP A 4 3.04 1.48 -15.69
C ASP A 4 2.55 1.59 -14.23
N THR A 5 1.63 0.74 -13.79
CA THR A 5 1.13 0.79 -12.40
C THR A 5 2.14 0.21 -11.41
N THR A 6 2.42 0.95 -10.34
CA THR A 6 3.11 0.42 -9.15
C THR A 6 2.11 -0.27 -8.23
N TYR A 7 2.38 -1.53 -7.89
CA TYR A 7 1.58 -2.33 -6.96
C TYR A 7 2.20 -2.31 -5.56
N VAL A 8 1.37 -2.07 -4.56
CA VAL A 8 1.80 -1.98 -3.16
C VAL A 8 1.02 -2.97 -2.31
N ALA A 9 1.71 -3.93 -1.70
CA ALA A 9 1.15 -4.83 -0.70
C ALA A 9 1.47 -4.30 0.71
N LEU A 10 0.48 -4.24 1.59
CA LEU A 10 0.67 -3.88 2.99
C LEU A 10 0.24 -5.03 3.90
N ASP A 11 1.15 -5.44 4.76
CA ASP A 11 0.90 -6.39 5.86
C ASP A 11 1.01 -5.61 7.18
N ASP A 12 -0.12 -5.50 7.88
CA ASP A 12 -0.25 -4.72 9.10
C ASP A 12 -0.07 -5.59 10.35
N SER A 13 0.95 -5.26 11.15
CA SER A 13 1.08 -5.77 12.51
C SER A 13 0.80 -4.66 13.52
N LYS A 14 0.58 -5.02 14.79
CA LYS A 14 0.28 -4.06 15.89
C LYS A 14 1.28 -2.90 16.04
N ARG A 15 2.49 -2.98 15.48
CA ARG A 15 3.54 -1.95 15.64
C ARG A 15 4.16 -1.45 14.34
N LYS A 16 4.13 -2.25 13.28
CA LYS A 16 4.82 -1.96 12.02
C LYS A 16 3.98 -2.43 10.85
N ILE A 17 4.13 -1.74 9.73
CA ILE A 17 3.60 -2.16 8.44
C ILE A 17 4.77 -2.59 7.57
N VAL A 18 4.71 -3.82 7.08
CA VAL A 18 5.60 -4.29 6.01
C VAL A 18 4.96 -3.92 4.69
N VAL A 19 5.72 -3.27 3.83
CA VAL A 19 5.28 -2.78 2.53
C VAL A 19 6.10 -3.47 1.46
N GLY A 20 5.44 -4.20 0.57
CA GLY A 20 6.01 -4.68 -0.68
C GLY A 20 5.66 -3.74 -1.83
N ILE A 21 6.64 -3.21 -2.55
CA ILE A 21 6.46 -2.27 -3.66
C ILE A 21 6.98 -2.92 -4.93
N LEU A 22 6.09 -3.25 -5.85
CA LEU A 22 6.41 -3.81 -7.16
C LEU A 22 6.17 -2.73 -8.23
N ARG A 23 7.24 -2.16 -8.77
CA ARG A 23 7.14 -1.19 -9.87
C ARG A 23 6.94 -1.91 -11.19
N SER A 24 6.44 -1.19 -12.18
CA SER A 24 6.33 -1.76 -13.52
C SER A 24 7.70 -2.14 -14.07
N GLY A 25 7.79 -3.33 -14.64
CA GLY A 25 9.03 -3.89 -15.17
C GLY A 25 9.88 -4.65 -14.15
N ASP A 26 9.62 -4.50 -12.84
CA ASP A 26 10.31 -5.28 -11.82
C ASP A 26 9.71 -6.69 -11.72
N THR A 27 10.57 -7.67 -11.44
CA THR A 27 10.16 -9.06 -11.16
C THR A 27 10.15 -9.38 -9.67
N GLN A 28 10.72 -8.51 -8.84
CA GLN A 28 10.79 -8.66 -7.39
C GLN A 28 10.36 -7.36 -6.69
N PRO A 29 9.57 -7.43 -5.61
CA PRO A 29 9.18 -6.25 -4.87
C PRO A 29 10.30 -5.73 -3.99
N GLU A 30 10.41 -4.40 -3.88
CA GLU A 30 11.14 -3.73 -2.82
C GLU A 30 10.38 -3.92 -1.49
N LEU A 31 11.02 -4.48 -0.48
CA LEU A 31 10.46 -4.61 0.86
C LEU A 31 10.91 -3.46 1.75
N ARG A 32 9.96 -2.83 2.43
CA ARG A 32 10.20 -1.76 3.40
C ARG A 32 9.35 -1.92 4.63
N GLU A 33 9.94 -1.65 5.79
CA GLU A 33 9.19 -1.48 7.04
C GLU A 33 8.93 0.01 7.28
N ILE A 34 7.68 0.34 7.64
CA ILE A 34 7.31 1.66 8.15
C ILE A 34 6.58 1.52 9.48
N ALA A 35 6.64 2.56 10.31
CA ALA A 35 5.79 2.64 11.49
C ALA A 35 4.31 2.61 11.05
N ASN A 36 3.46 1.96 11.84
CA ASN A 36 2.01 2.06 11.67
C ASN A 36 1.53 3.46 12.13
N ASP A 37 1.90 4.47 11.34
CA ASP A 37 1.60 5.88 11.55
C ASP A 37 1.01 6.46 10.24
N PRO A 38 -0.16 7.11 10.31
CA PRO A 38 -0.83 7.64 9.12
C PRO A 38 0.02 8.62 8.29
N ARG A 39 0.94 9.36 8.94
CA ARG A 39 1.81 10.31 8.22
C ARG A 39 2.86 9.58 7.39
N GLN A 40 3.38 8.45 7.88
CA GLN A 40 4.34 7.63 7.14
C GLN A 40 3.68 6.97 5.92
N ILE A 41 2.47 6.42 6.10
CA ILE A 41 1.69 5.81 5.01
C ILE A 41 1.39 6.87 3.94
N ARG A 42 0.89 8.04 4.35
CA ARG A 42 0.64 9.16 3.44
C ARG A 42 1.88 9.57 2.65
N ARG A 43 3.02 9.77 3.32
CA ARG A 43 4.28 10.16 2.66
C ARG A 43 4.76 9.12 1.65
N LEU A 44 4.60 7.84 1.97
CA LEU A 44 4.92 6.74 1.05
C LEU A 44 4.08 6.84 -0.22
N PHE A 45 2.76 6.90 -0.09
CA PHE A 45 1.87 6.94 -1.26
C PHE A 45 1.99 8.24 -2.06
N GLU A 46 2.18 9.39 -1.41
CA GLU A 46 2.48 10.65 -2.11
C GLU A 46 3.76 10.56 -2.94
N ARG A 47 4.80 9.85 -2.45
CA ARG A 47 6.03 9.63 -3.21
C ARG A 47 5.77 8.73 -4.42
N LEU A 48 5.13 7.58 -4.21
CA LEU A 48 4.87 6.61 -5.28
C LEU A 48 3.96 7.20 -6.37
N LYS A 49 2.98 8.02 -6.00
CA LYS A 49 2.10 8.72 -6.95
C LYS A 49 2.80 9.75 -7.84
N ARG A 50 3.99 10.23 -7.44
CA ARG A 50 4.83 11.08 -8.32
C ARG A 50 5.56 10.24 -9.37
N GLU A 51 5.76 8.95 -9.11
CA GLU A 51 6.40 8.02 -10.04
C GLU A 51 5.39 7.48 -11.08
N GLY A 52 4.10 7.40 -10.73
CA GLY A 52 3.04 6.98 -11.65
C GLY A 52 1.75 6.53 -10.95
N PRO A 53 0.85 5.84 -11.66
CA PRO A 53 -0.32 5.20 -11.07
C PRO A 53 0.07 4.20 -9.98
N VAL A 54 -0.71 4.17 -8.89
CA VAL A 54 -0.46 3.28 -7.75
C VAL A 54 -1.73 2.52 -7.39
N ALA A 55 -1.61 1.21 -7.26
CA ALA A 55 -2.64 0.33 -6.73
C ALA A 55 -2.15 -0.35 -5.46
N ALA A 56 -3.03 -0.52 -4.47
CA ALA A 56 -2.69 -1.14 -3.20
C ALA A 56 -3.57 -2.36 -2.88
N CYS A 57 -2.96 -3.38 -2.28
CA CYS A 57 -3.63 -4.49 -1.61
C CYS A 57 -3.23 -4.52 -0.13
N TYR A 58 -4.20 -4.83 0.72
CA TYR A 58 -4.00 -4.91 2.16
C TYR A 58 -5.01 -5.90 2.76
N GLU A 59 -4.66 -6.46 3.91
CA GLU A 59 -5.51 -7.39 4.63
C GLU A 59 -6.61 -6.63 5.40
N ALA A 60 -7.86 -7.02 5.19
CA ALA A 60 -8.97 -6.47 5.96
C ALA A 60 -9.09 -7.17 7.33
N GLY A 61 -8.25 -6.77 8.28
CA GLY A 61 -8.38 -7.13 9.69
C GLY A 61 -9.17 -6.09 10.51
N VAL A 62 -9.28 -6.31 11.83
CA VAL A 62 -9.88 -5.35 12.79
C VAL A 62 -9.21 -3.97 12.69
N SER A 63 -7.91 -3.93 12.37
CA SER A 63 -7.11 -2.72 12.12
C SER A 63 -7.11 -2.25 10.65
N GLY A 64 -7.52 -3.10 9.71
CA GLY A 64 -7.47 -2.83 8.27
C GLY A 64 -8.44 -1.74 7.81
N TYR A 65 -9.45 -1.39 8.62
CA TYR A 65 -10.43 -0.37 8.29
C TYR A 65 -9.85 1.06 8.29
N ASP A 66 -8.91 1.35 9.21
CA ASP A 66 -8.24 2.64 9.25
C ASP A 66 -7.27 2.80 8.06
N LEU A 67 -6.58 1.72 7.70
CA LEU A 67 -5.72 1.70 6.52
C LEU A 67 -6.55 1.89 5.24
N HIS A 68 -7.68 1.18 5.12
CA HIS A 68 -8.62 1.36 4.02
C HIS A 68 -9.06 2.81 3.83
N ARG A 69 -9.51 3.46 4.92
CA ARG A 69 -9.95 4.87 4.88
C ARG A 69 -8.83 5.81 4.47
N GLN A 70 -7.62 5.58 4.96
CA GLN A 70 -6.46 6.39 4.58
C GLN A 70 -6.12 6.24 3.09
N LEU A 71 -6.14 5.01 2.55
CA LEU A 71 -5.85 4.76 1.15
C LEU A 71 -6.91 5.39 0.22
N ILE A 72 -8.19 5.29 0.58
CA ILE A 72 -9.28 5.97 -0.14
C ILE A 72 -9.11 7.49 -0.09
N ALA A 73 -8.81 8.06 1.07
CA ALA A 73 -8.60 9.50 1.22
C ALA A 73 -7.41 10.01 0.38
N LEU A 74 -6.42 9.14 0.12
CA LEU A 74 -5.30 9.44 -0.76
C LEU A 74 -5.62 9.23 -2.25
N GLY A 75 -6.80 8.72 -2.59
CA GLY A 75 -7.21 8.41 -3.97
C GLY A 75 -6.41 7.24 -4.57
N VAL A 76 -6.00 6.28 -3.74
CA VAL A 76 -5.30 5.07 -4.20
C VAL A 76 -6.35 4.04 -4.62
N ALA A 77 -6.18 3.43 -5.80
CA ALA A 77 -7.02 2.31 -6.20
C ALA A 77 -6.69 1.12 -5.30
N GLY A 78 -7.65 0.68 -4.48
CA GLY A 78 -7.45 -0.37 -3.49
C GLY A 78 -8.25 -1.63 -3.83
N ALA A 79 -7.58 -2.79 -3.80
CA ALA A 79 -8.24 -4.09 -3.70
C ALA A 79 -8.17 -4.54 -2.24
N VAL A 80 -9.33 -4.65 -1.59
CA VAL A 80 -9.43 -5.24 -0.25
C VAL A 80 -9.22 -6.75 -0.39
N ILE A 81 -8.26 -7.32 0.33
CA ILE A 81 -8.12 -8.78 0.42
C ILE A 81 -8.57 -9.17 1.84
N ALA A 82 -9.81 -9.63 1.98
CA ALA A 82 -10.22 -10.26 3.22
C ALA A 82 -9.53 -11.63 3.34
N PRO A 83 -8.93 -11.98 4.49
CA PRO A 83 -8.43 -13.33 4.71
C PRO A 83 -9.61 -14.31 4.65
N ALA A 84 -9.42 -15.43 3.95
CA ALA A 84 -10.39 -16.51 3.84
C ALA A 84 -10.41 -17.40 5.09
#